data_AF-A0A3L7J4G5-F1
#
_entry.id   AF-A0A3L7J4G5-F1
#
_cell.length_a   1.000
_cell.length_b   1.000
_cell.length_c   1.000
_cell.angle_alpha   90.00
_cell.angle_beta   90.00
_cell.angle_gamma   90.00
#
_symmetry.space_group_name_H-M   'P 1'
#
loop_
_entity.id
_entity.type
_entity.pdbx_description
1 polymer ?
#
loop_
_entity_poly.entity_id
_entity_poly.type
_entity_poly.pdbx_seq_one_letter_code
_entity_poly.pdbx_strand_id
1 'polypeptide(L)'
;MSIENGVPSDGPGEGFEEGSPQASEKRRRRIVLWTSLGLVAAVVIALIVFWGVRNTSGSEGLPTPTATASASPSPTPSATATPTPTPLDPDSIALPDECDEAFSPAYFELLLSYGLPLNDPTVAESPITKSVSVERLRAVLPHLRCTWGAASETGILSAVNIVTEAERNAAIAALGADGYTCADELGGTHCTIEFLDDTGEFAAAGESHYLRGNGWISSYWTQIDFSGYTEDIIGTLWA
;
A
#
# COMPACT_ATOMS: atom_id res chain seq x y z
N MET A 1 73.10 -20.27 -24.55
CA MET A 1 72.63 -20.85 -25.82
C MET A 1 71.50 -19.94 -26.27
N SER A 2 71.69 -19.20 -27.37
CA SER A 2 70.85 -18.07 -27.76
C SER A 2 69.94 -18.44 -28.93
N ILE A 3 68.66 -18.04 -28.86
CA ILE A 3 67.73 -17.64 -29.95
C ILE A 3 66.68 -16.76 -29.22
N GLU A 4 66.60 -15.43 -29.33
CA GLU A 4 66.26 -14.53 -30.46
C GLU A 4 64.80 -14.54 -30.95
N ASN A 5 64.09 -13.45 -30.58
CA ASN A 5 63.26 -12.57 -31.43
C ASN A 5 61.92 -13.06 -32.05
N GLY A 6 60.87 -12.23 -31.89
CA GLY A 6 59.56 -12.42 -32.57
C GLY A 6 58.38 -11.53 -32.11
N VAL A 7 58.44 -10.21 -32.36
CA VAL A 7 57.35 -9.19 -32.30
C VAL A 7 57.55 -8.33 -33.58
N PRO A 8 56.55 -7.84 -34.36
CA PRO A 8 55.25 -7.24 -34.00
C PRO A 8 54.07 -7.83 -34.84
N SER A 9 52.89 -7.22 -35.11
CA SER A 9 52.35 -5.85 -34.93
C SER A 9 50.80 -5.80 -34.89
N ASP A 10 50.30 -4.57 -34.85
CA ASP A 10 48.95 -4.01 -34.85
C ASP A 10 47.95 -4.46 -35.95
N GLY A 11 46.67 -4.26 -35.64
CA GLY A 11 45.57 -4.17 -36.61
C GLY A 11 44.28 -3.61 -35.98
N PRO A 12 43.87 -2.36 -36.27
CA PRO A 12 42.62 -1.80 -35.75
C PRO A 12 41.42 -2.24 -36.61
N GLY A 13 40.35 -2.70 -35.97
CA GLY A 13 39.09 -3.06 -36.62
C GLY A 13 37.96 -2.14 -36.17
N GLU A 14 37.80 -1.00 -36.83
CA GLU A 14 36.62 -0.14 -36.64
C GLU A 14 35.40 -0.80 -37.33
N GLY A 15 34.40 -1.17 -36.53
CA GLY A 15 33.12 -1.70 -36.98
C GLY A 15 31.98 -0.78 -36.57
N PHE A 16 31.77 0.31 -37.31
CA PHE A 16 30.54 1.10 -37.22
C PHE A 16 29.41 0.36 -37.94
N GLU A 17 28.49 -0.24 -37.19
CA GLU A 17 27.20 -0.67 -37.75
C GLU A 17 26.16 0.43 -37.56
N GLU A 18 25.81 1.11 -38.66
CA GLU A 18 24.77 2.15 -38.68
C GLU A 18 23.38 1.56 -38.39
N GLY A 19 22.60 2.24 -37.57
CA GLY A 19 21.29 1.75 -37.13
C GLY A 19 20.23 1.71 -38.25
N SER A 20 19.36 0.72 -38.18
CA SER A 20 18.09 0.69 -38.94
C SER A 20 16.91 1.11 -38.06
N PRO A 21 16.41 2.36 -38.16
CA PRO A 21 15.05 2.67 -37.75
C PRO A 21 14.07 2.15 -38.81
N GLN A 22 12.91 1.60 -38.42
CA GLN A 22 11.61 1.53 -39.14
C GLN A 22 10.71 0.39 -38.60
N ALA A 23 10.27 0.47 -37.34
CA ALA A 23 9.31 -0.48 -36.76
C ALA A 23 8.23 0.13 -35.83
N SER A 24 8.17 1.46 -35.68
CA SER A 24 7.34 2.12 -34.65
C SER A 24 5.99 2.68 -35.15
N GLU A 25 5.79 2.88 -36.46
CA GLU A 25 4.67 3.70 -36.94
C GLU A 25 3.34 2.93 -37.09
N LYS A 26 3.37 1.60 -37.28
CA LYS A 26 2.17 0.79 -37.55
C LYS A 26 1.30 0.52 -36.32
N ARG A 27 1.82 0.68 -35.09
CA ARG A 27 1.10 0.37 -33.83
C ARG A 27 0.17 1.51 -33.38
N ARG A 28 0.51 2.78 -33.67
CA ARG A 28 -0.27 3.97 -33.23
C ARG A 28 -1.68 4.05 -33.82
N ARG A 29 -1.92 3.53 -35.05
CA ARG A 29 -3.24 3.66 -35.71
C ARG A 29 -4.37 2.77 -35.15
N ARG A 30 -4.07 1.76 -34.31
CA ARG A 30 -5.11 0.84 -33.78
C ARG A 30 -5.76 1.29 -32.47
N ILE A 31 -5.11 2.19 -31.72
CA ILE A 31 -5.53 2.56 -30.35
C ILE A 31 -6.65 3.63 -30.35
N VAL A 32 -6.76 4.44 -31.40
CA VAL A 32 -7.64 5.62 -31.45
C VAL A 32 -9.13 5.29 -31.65
N LEU A 33 -9.49 4.03 -31.96
CA LEU A 33 -10.87 3.65 -32.34
C LEU A 33 -11.73 3.05 -31.22
N TRP A 34 -11.20 2.87 -29.99
CA TRP A 34 -11.91 2.18 -28.89
C TRP A 34 -12.43 3.10 -27.76
N THR A 35 -12.10 4.39 -27.78
CA THR A 35 -12.41 5.32 -26.66
C THR A 35 -13.82 5.91 -26.68
N SER A 36 -14.61 5.72 -27.74
CA SER A 36 -15.90 6.40 -27.92
C SER A 36 -17.11 5.71 -27.25
N LEU A 37 -17.02 4.42 -26.90
CA LEU A 37 -18.17 3.66 -26.40
C LEU A 37 -18.31 3.66 -24.86
N GLY A 38 -17.20 3.80 -24.12
CA GLY A 38 -17.21 3.73 -22.65
C GLY A 38 -17.84 4.94 -21.95
N LEU A 39 -17.76 6.13 -22.56
CA LEU A 39 -18.18 7.39 -21.92
C LEU A 39 -19.70 7.47 -21.68
N VAL A 40 -20.51 6.84 -22.54
CA VAL A 40 -21.98 6.95 -22.49
C VAL A 40 -22.57 6.14 -21.33
N ALA A 41 -21.98 4.98 -20.99
CA ALA A 41 -22.48 4.12 -19.93
C ALA A 41 -22.32 4.74 -18.53
N ALA A 42 -21.20 5.43 -18.28
CA ALA A 42 -20.91 6.05 -16.98
C ALA A 42 -21.91 7.16 -16.61
N VAL A 43 -22.36 7.95 -17.58
CA VAL A 43 -23.29 9.08 -17.36
C VAL A 43 -24.68 8.59 -16.93
N VAL A 44 -25.14 7.45 -17.45
CA VAL A 44 -26.47 6.90 -17.11
C VAL A 44 -26.52 6.40 -15.66
N ILE A 45 -25.45 5.75 -15.19
CA ILE A 45 -25.39 5.20 -13.82
C ILE A 45 -25.38 6.33 -12.78
N ALA A 46 -24.63 7.41 -13.03
CA ALA A 46 -24.55 8.56 -12.12
C ALA A 46 -25.91 9.25 -11.88
N LEU A 47 -26.78 9.31 -12.90
CA LEU A 47 -28.09 9.96 -12.80
C LEU A 47 -29.09 9.16 -11.94
N ILE A 48 -28.98 7.82 -11.91
CA ILE A 48 -29.88 6.96 -11.13
C ILE A 48 -29.60 7.10 -9.62
N VAL A 49 -28.32 7.16 -9.23
CA VAL A 49 -27.92 7.29 -7.81
C VAL A 49 -28.35 8.64 -7.23
N PHE A 50 -28.24 9.73 -7.99
CA PHE A 50 -28.52 11.09 -7.49
C PHE A 50 -30.00 11.32 -7.13
N TRP A 51 -30.94 10.63 -7.79
CA TRP A 51 -32.38 10.78 -7.51
C TRP A 51 -32.89 9.91 -6.34
N GLY A 52 -32.14 8.89 -5.91
CA GLY A 52 -32.63 7.91 -4.93
C GLY A 52 -32.66 8.38 -3.46
N VAL A 53 -31.89 9.42 -3.09
CA VAL A 53 -31.54 9.71 -1.68
C VAL A 53 -32.28 10.94 -1.11
N ARG A 54 -33.13 11.62 -1.89
CA ARG A 54 -33.71 12.94 -1.53
C ARG A 54 -35.06 12.92 -0.77
N ASN A 55 -35.59 11.76 -0.36
CA ASN A 55 -36.84 11.66 0.40
C ASN A 55 -36.66 10.96 1.76
N THR A 56 -36.51 11.76 2.83
CA THR A 56 -36.91 11.37 4.20
C THR A 56 -37.33 12.62 4.98
N SER A 57 -38.42 12.51 5.74
CA SER A 57 -39.27 13.63 6.17
C SER A 57 -39.19 13.93 7.66
N GLY A 58 -39.41 15.21 8.02
CA GLY A 58 -40.16 15.66 9.20
C GLY A 58 -39.51 15.46 10.59
N SER A 59 -39.97 16.12 11.67
CA SER A 59 -41.00 17.16 11.83
C SER A 59 -40.72 17.98 13.10
N GLU A 60 -41.28 19.18 13.21
CA GLU A 60 -41.11 20.11 14.35
C GLU A 60 -41.83 19.66 15.65
N GLY A 61 -41.44 20.22 16.81
CA GLY A 61 -42.25 20.14 18.04
C GLY A 61 -41.60 20.62 19.35
N LEU A 62 -41.77 21.90 19.71
CA LEU A 62 -41.81 22.43 21.09
C LEU A 62 -43.20 23.09 21.27
N PRO A 63 -43.81 23.24 22.48
CA PRO A 63 -43.13 23.61 23.72
C PRO A 63 -43.60 22.90 25.03
N THR A 64 -42.94 23.30 26.12
CA THR A 64 -43.11 22.95 27.55
C THR A 64 -44.53 23.15 28.11
N PRO A 65 -44.91 22.36 29.13
CA PRO A 65 -45.47 22.97 30.35
C PRO A 65 -44.79 22.51 31.65
N THR A 66 -44.71 23.43 32.62
CA THR A 66 -44.15 23.25 33.96
C THR A 66 -45.09 22.43 34.86
N ALA A 67 -44.55 21.49 35.64
CA ALA A 67 -45.26 20.85 36.75
C ALA A 67 -44.39 20.77 38.01
N THR A 68 -44.98 21.03 39.17
CA THR A 68 -44.30 21.20 40.46
C THR A 68 -44.29 19.92 41.29
N ALA A 69 -43.10 19.56 41.79
CA ALA A 69 -42.77 18.75 42.95
C ALA A 69 -43.67 17.54 43.36
N SER A 70 -43.07 16.35 43.33
CA SER A 70 -43.27 15.35 44.39
C SER A 70 -41.98 14.56 44.58
N ALA A 71 -41.52 14.42 45.83
CA ALA A 71 -40.26 13.74 46.15
C ALA A 71 -40.44 12.21 46.11
N SER A 72 -40.27 11.63 44.93
CA SER A 72 -40.20 10.18 44.74
C SER A 72 -38.88 9.62 45.29
N PRO A 73 -38.85 8.41 45.90
CA PRO A 73 -37.60 7.83 46.40
C PRO A 73 -36.57 7.68 45.28
N SER A 74 -35.32 8.03 45.60
CA SER A 74 -34.19 7.91 44.66
C SER A 74 -34.13 6.49 44.10
N PRO A 75 -34.21 6.29 42.77
CA PRO A 75 -33.96 4.98 42.20
C PRO A 75 -32.52 4.60 42.48
N THR A 76 -32.31 3.41 43.05
CA THR A 76 -30.98 2.78 43.12
C THR A 76 -30.38 2.79 41.71
N PRO A 77 -29.11 3.21 41.53
CA PRO A 77 -28.50 3.17 40.20
C PRO A 77 -28.50 1.74 39.70
N SER A 78 -29.33 1.47 38.67
CA SER A 78 -29.27 0.20 37.96
C SER A 78 -27.88 0.09 37.36
N ALA A 79 -27.16 -0.97 37.67
CA ALA A 79 -25.86 -1.22 37.06
C ALA A 79 -26.06 -1.30 35.55
N THR A 80 -25.57 -0.30 34.81
CA THR A 80 -25.46 -0.38 33.36
C THR A 80 -24.62 -1.61 33.07
N ALA A 81 -25.17 -2.57 32.35
CA ALA A 81 -24.42 -3.75 31.95
C ALA A 81 -23.23 -3.29 31.10
N THR A 82 -22.01 -3.45 31.63
CA THR A 82 -20.80 -3.30 30.84
C THR A 82 -20.91 -4.23 29.64
N PRO A 83 -20.75 -3.75 28.40
CA PRO A 83 -20.82 -4.62 27.25
C PRO A 83 -19.71 -5.67 27.36
N THR A 84 -20.08 -6.95 27.33
CA THR A 84 -19.11 -8.03 27.16
C THR A 84 -18.39 -7.78 25.84
N PRO A 85 -17.04 -7.70 25.81
CA PRO A 85 -16.34 -7.52 24.55
C PRO A 85 -16.61 -8.73 23.65
N THR A 86 -17.05 -8.47 22.42
CA THR A 86 -17.07 -9.51 21.39
C THR A 86 -15.64 -10.00 21.19
N PRO A 87 -15.38 -11.32 21.22
CA PRO A 87 -14.04 -11.82 20.92
C PRO A 87 -13.65 -11.39 19.51
N LEU A 88 -12.48 -10.77 19.39
CA LEU A 88 -11.89 -10.44 18.09
C LEU A 88 -11.55 -11.75 17.37
N ASP A 89 -11.64 -11.74 16.04
CA ASP A 89 -11.20 -12.86 15.22
C ASP A 89 -9.67 -13.08 15.44
N PRO A 90 -9.18 -14.31 15.65
CA PRO A 90 -7.76 -14.57 15.93
C PRO A 90 -6.80 -14.16 14.79
N ASP A 91 -7.30 -13.94 13.57
CA ASP A 91 -6.51 -13.38 12.46
C ASP A 91 -6.59 -11.84 12.39
N SER A 92 -7.25 -11.17 13.34
CA SER A 92 -7.33 -9.71 13.40
C SER A 92 -6.25 -9.05 14.26
N ILE A 93 -5.68 -7.98 13.73
CA ILE A 93 -4.74 -7.09 14.41
C ILE A 93 -5.45 -5.85 14.98
N ALA A 94 -4.86 -5.26 16.00
CA ALA A 94 -5.04 -3.84 16.30
C ALA A 94 -4.14 -3.00 15.38
N LEU A 95 -4.54 -1.77 15.09
CA LEU A 95 -3.63 -0.81 14.47
C LEU A 95 -2.69 -0.30 15.57
N PRO A 96 -1.35 -0.32 15.39
CA PRO A 96 -0.45 0.27 16.37
C PRO A 96 -0.62 1.79 16.41
N ASP A 97 -0.38 2.40 17.57
CA ASP A 97 -0.53 3.84 17.75
C ASP A 97 0.72 4.58 17.23
N GLU A 98 1.91 3.97 17.40
CA GLU A 98 3.20 4.52 16.96
C GLU A 98 3.98 3.52 16.10
N CYS A 99 4.92 4.03 15.29
CA CYS A 99 5.62 3.22 14.29
C CYS A 99 6.62 2.21 14.84
N ASP A 100 7.17 2.43 16.03
CA ASP A 100 8.06 1.47 16.70
C ASP A 100 7.32 0.23 17.21
N GLU A 101 6.03 0.36 17.53
CA GLU A 101 5.16 -0.76 17.95
C GLU A 101 4.87 -1.76 16.82
N ALA A 102 5.12 -1.40 15.56
CA ALA A 102 4.91 -2.28 14.40
C ALA A 102 6.05 -3.29 14.17
N PHE A 103 7.17 -3.18 14.88
CA PHE A 103 8.39 -3.98 14.69
C PHE A 103 8.79 -4.74 15.95
N SER A 104 9.54 -5.83 15.79
CA SER A 104 10.19 -6.44 16.93
C SER A 104 11.34 -5.54 17.42
N PRO A 105 11.64 -5.49 18.73
CA PRO A 105 12.73 -4.68 19.25
C PRO A 105 14.10 -5.03 18.63
N ALA A 106 14.28 -6.26 18.15
CA ALA A 106 15.52 -6.69 17.50
C ALA A 106 15.65 -6.15 16.07
N TYR A 107 14.55 -6.12 15.30
CA TYR A 107 14.56 -5.62 13.93
C TYR A 107 14.51 -4.09 13.87
N PHE A 108 13.84 -3.46 14.82
CA PHE A 108 13.88 -2.00 15.02
C PHE A 108 15.32 -1.49 15.21
N GLU A 109 16.07 -2.08 16.14
CA GLU A 109 17.49 -1.75 16.38
C GLU A 109 18.37 -2.09 15.15
N LEU A 110 18.03 -3.13 14.40
CA LEU A 110 18.72 -3.46 13.14
C LEU A 110 18.55 -2.34 12.11
N LEU A 111 17.34 -1.83 11.89
CA LEU A 111 17.08 -0.72 10.95
C LEU A 111 17.81 0.57 11.38
N LEU A 112 17.80 0.89 12.67
CA LEU A 112 18.59 2.01 13.22
C LEU A 112 20.10 1.81 13.01
N SER A 113 20.61 0.57 13.12
CA SER A 113 22.04 0.27 12.90
C SER A 113 22.50 0.49 11.46
N TYR A 114 21.59 0.45 10.49
CA TYR A 114 21.85 0.83 9.09
C TYR A 114 21.84 2.34 8.85
N GLY A 115 21.61 3.16 9.89
CA GLY A 115 21.56 4.61 9.77
C GLY A 115 20.27 5.13 9.13
N LEU A 116 19.20 4.34 9.15
CA LEU A 116 17.87 4.76 8.73
C LEU A 116 17.10 5.29 9.94
N PRO A 117 16.95 6.62 10.11
CA PRO A 117 16.05 7.17 11.11
C PRO A 117 14.59 6.81 10.78
N LEU A 118 13.79 6.54 11.81
CA LEU A 118 12.35 6.38 11.68
C LEU A 118 11.67 7.77 11.65
N ASN A 119 10.74 7.95 10.72
CA ASN A 119 9.86 9.12 10.58
C ASN A 119 10.63 10.46 10.52
N ASP A 120 11.75 10.49 9.79
CA ASP A 120 12.53 11.70 9.58
C ASP A 120 11.71 12.77 8.83
N PRO A 121 11.58 14.00 9.37
CA PRO A 121 10.72 15.04 8.82
C PRO A 121 11.22 15.64 7.49
N THR A 122 12.39 15.22 7.00
CA THR A 122 12.89 15.61 5.67
C THR A 122 12.32 14.74 4.55
N VAL A 123 11.78 13.54 4.86
CA VAL A 123 11.18 12.65 3.87
C VAL A 123 9.92 13.28 3.26
N ALA A 124 9.87 13.38 1.94
CA ALA A 124 8.74 13.97 1.22
C ALA A 124 7.54 13.01 1.16
N GLU A 125 6.34 13.54 1.39
CA GLU A 125 5.11 12.75 1.28
C GLU A 125 4.92 12.19 -0.13
N SER A 126 4.97 10.86 -0.21
CA SER A 126 4.91 10.07 -1.45
C SER A 126 4.00 8.85 -1.29
N PRO A 127 3.30 8.40 -2.36
CA PRO A 127 2.56 7.14 -2.37
C PRO A 127 3.39 5.96 -1.88
N ILE A 128 2.76 5.01 -1.18
CA ILE A 128 3.43 3.77 -0.75
C ILE A 128 3.44 2.75 -1.88
N THR A 129 2.48 2.81 -2.80
CA THR A 129 2.49 1.97 -4.00
C THR A 129 2.39 2.78 -5.29
N LYS A 130 3.12 2.34 -6.32
CA LYS A 130 3.01 2.85 -7.69
C LYS A 130 1.71 2.41 -8.36
N SER A 131 0.99 1.43 -7.83
CA SER A 131 -0.37 1.14 -8.29
C SER A 131 -1.33 2.25 -7.87
N VAL A 132 -1.75 3.06 -8.84
CA VAL A 132 -2.75 4.13 -8.66
C VAL A 132 -4.12 3.60 -8.25
N SER A 133 -4.42 2.33 -8.52
CA SER A 133 -5.68 1.70 -8.13
C SER A 133 -5.65 1.29 -6.65
N VAL A 134 -4.57 0.62 -6.24
CA VAL A 134 -4.31 0.13 -4.88
C VAL A 134 -4.04 1.28 -3.91
N GLU A 135 -3.23 2.28 -4.28
CA GLU A 135 -2.97 3.45 -3.41
C GLU A 135 -4.25 4.22 -3.09
N ARG A 136 -5.16 4.40 -4.06
CA ARG A 136 -6.44 5.08 -3.83
C ARG A 136 -7.32 4.31 -2.83
N LEU A 137 -7.28 2.98 -2.87
CA LEU A 137 -7.99 2.14 -1.90
C LEU A 137 -7.31 2.23 -0.53
N ARG A 138 -5.99 2.07 -0.47
CA ARG A 138 -5.18 2.08 0.75
C ARG A 138 -5.26 3.40 1.52
N ALA A 139 -5.13 4.53 0.82
CA ALA A 139 -4.97 5.85 1.44
C ALA A 139 -6.23 6.39 2.16
N VAL A 140 -7.41 5.83 1.91
CA VAL A 140 -8.66 6.23 2.59
C VAL A 140 -9.01 5.36 3.81
N LEU A 141 -8.26 4.29 4.05
CA LEU A 141 -8.49 3.35 5.16
C LEU A 141 -7.73 3.80 6.42
N PRO A 142 -8.17 3.39 7.62
CA PRO A 142 -7.40 3.63 8.86
C PRO A 142 -6.01 3.03 8.72
N HIS A 143 -4.97 3.83 8.98
CA HIS A 143 -3.59 3.39 8.81
C HIS A 143 -2.60 4.14 9.69
N LEU A 144 -1.50 3.44 9.97
CA LEU A 144 -0.25 3.94 10.50
C LEU A 144 0.74 3.99 9.33
N ARG A 145 1.44 5.11 9.15
CA ARG A 145 2.43 5.31 8.08
C ARG A 145 3.80 5.49 8.69
N CYS A 146 4.77 4.71 8.25
CA CYS A 146 6.13 4.71 8.76
C CYS A 146 7.14 4.89 7.63
N THR A 147 8.14 5.76 7.84
CA THR A 147 9.22 5.98 6.87
C THR A 147 10.58 5.67 7.52
N TRP A 148 11.44 4.98 6.79
CA TRP A 148 12.79 4.65 7.24
C TRP A 148 13.81 5.28 6.30
N GLY A 149 14.69 6.12 6.85
CA GLY A 149 15.63 6.94 6.09
C GLY A 149 15.32 8.43 6.20
N ALA A 150 16.27 9.25 5.74
CA ALA A 150 16.09 10.69 5.54
C ALA A 150 15.90 11.03 4.05
N ALA A 151 15.74 12.30 3.69
CA ALA A 151 15.65 12.76 2.30
C ALA A 151 16.85 12.31 1.44
N SER A 152 16.68 11.20 0.73
CA SER A 152 17.71 10.57 -0.10
C SER A 152 17.08 9.64 -1.15
N GLU A 153 17.89 8.96 -1.94
CA GLU A 153 17.44 7.89 -2.85
C GLU A 153 17.26 6.54 -2.14
N THR A 154 17.64 6.42 -0.87
CA THR A 154 17.60 5.17 -0.09
C THR A 154 16.59 5.28 1.04
N GLY A 155 15.70 4.30 1.16
CA GLY A 155 14.77 4.24 2.27
C GLY A 155 13.62 3.27 2.07
N ILE A 156 12.68 3.29 3.01
CA ILE A 156 11.45 2.51 2.99
C ILE A 156 10.27 3.43 3.32
N LEU A 157 9.21 3.37 2.52
CA LEU A 157 7.89 3.88 2.86
C LEU A 157 7.02 2.69 3.19
N SER A 158 6.29 2.71 4.31
CA SER A 158 5.41 1.61 4.69
C SER A 158 4.15 2.09 5.39
N ALA A 159 3.11 1.25 5.36
CA ALA A 159 1.94 1.43 6.19
C ALA A 159 1.32 0.11 6.62
N VAL A 160 0.79 0.13 7.84
CA VAL A 160 -0.14 -0.87 8.36
C VAL A 160 -1.53 -0.28 8.22
N ASN A 161 -2.42 -1.00 7.55
CA ASN A 161 -3.79 -0.61 7.23
C ASN A 161 -4.78 -1.60 7.88
N ILE A 162 -5.89 -1.09 8.41
CA ILE A 162 -7.05 -1.94 8.78
C ILE A 162 -8.02 -2.01 7.60
N VAL A 163 -8.41 -3.23 7.24
CA VAL A 163 -9.24 -3.56 6.08
C VAL A 163 -10.40 -4.47 6.45
N THR A 164 -11.52 -4.33 5.76
CA THR A 164 -12.54 -5.39 5.69
C THR A 164 -12.11 -6.49 4.72
N GLU A 165 -12.72 -7.67 4.82
CA GLU A 165 -12.52 -8.75 3.85
C GLU A 165 -12.80 -8.31 2.39
N ALA A 166 -13.81 -7.47 2.17
CA ALA A 166 -14.14 -6.97 0.83
C ALA A 166 -13.03 -6.08 0.27
N GLU A 167 -12.45 -5.19 1.09
CA GLU A 167 -11.33 -4.32 0.72
C GLU A 167 -10.04 -5.12 0.52
N ARG A 168 -9.76 -6.10 1.40
CA ARG A 168 -8.64 -7.05 1.28
C ARG A 168 -8.66 -7.79 -0.06
N ASN A 169 -9.80 -8.39 -0.40
CA ASN A 169 -9.96 -9.16 -1.63
C ASN A 169 -9.91 -8.24 -2.87
N ALA A 170 -10.40 -7.01 -2.76
CA ALA A 170 -10.28 -6.00 -3.82
C ALA A 170 -8.83 -5.54 -4.04
N ALA A 171 -8.04 -5.37 -2.96
CA ALA A 171 -6.62 -5.03 -3.03
C ALA A 171 -5.81 -6.14 -3.71
N ILE A 172 -5.98 -7.40 -3.30
CA ILE A 172 -5.32 -8.57 -3.92
C ILE A 172 -5.65 -8.66 -5.41
N ALA A 173 -6.92 -8.50 -5.79
CA ALA A 173 -7.35 -8.53 -7.19
C ALA A 173 -6.75 -7.37 -8.02
N ALA A 174 -6.62 -6.18 -7.43
CA ALA A 174 -6.01 -5.02 -8.08
C ALA A 174 -4.48 -5.19 -8.25
N LEU A 175 -3.79 -5.68 -7.21
CA LEU A 175 -2.36 -6.01 -7.25
C LEU A 175 -2.06 -7.05 -8.36
N GLY A 176 -2.82 -8.15 -8.41
CA GLY A 176 -2.66 -9.15 -9.48
C GLY A 176 -2.95 -8.61 -10.88
N ALA A 177 -3.90 -7.66 -11.02
CA ALA A 177 -4.19 -7.01 -12.30
C ALA A 177 -3.10 -6.02 -12.74
N ASP A 178 -2.43 -5.37 -11.78
CA ASP A 178 -1.31 -4.43 -12.01
C ASP A 178 0.06 -5.14 -12.12
N GLY A 179 0.09 -6.48 -12.06
CA GLY A 179 1.26 -7.30 -12.40
C GLY A 179 2.08 -7.84 -11.23
N TYR A 180 1.59 -7.72 -10.00
CA TYR A 180 2.27 -8.23 -8.79
C TYR A 180 2.19 -9.75 -8.76
N THR A 181 3.26 -10.40 -8.27
CA THR A 181 3.26 -11.84 -8.01
C THR A 181 2.67 -12.08 -6.63
N CYS A 182 1.47 -12.64 -6.57
CA CYS A 182 0.78 -12.96 -5.31
C CYS A 182 0.85 -14.46 -4.99
N ALA A 183 1.23 -14.81 -3.76
CA ALA A 183 1.28 -16.16 -3.22
C ALA A 183 0.69 -16.23 -1.80
N ASP A 184 0.26 -17.41 -1.37
CA ASP A 184 -0.18 -17.64 0.01
C ASP A 184 1.03 -17.98 0.90
N GLU A 185 1.32 -17.11 1.87
CA GLU A 185 2.50 -17.16 2.74
C GLU A 185 2.12 -16.74 4.17
N LEU A 186 2.74 -17.33 5.21
CA LEU A 186 2.57 -16.94 6.63
C LEU A 186 1.12 -16.83 7.16
N GLY A 187 0.14 -17.44 6.46
CA GLY A 187 -1.28 -17.40 6.79
C GLY A 187 -2.07 -16.27 6.11
N GLY A 188 -1.44 -15.50 5.24
CA GLY A 188 -2.07 -14.46 4.40
C GLY A 188 -1.68 -14.59 2.93
N THR A 189 -2.02 -13.56 2.14
CA THR A 189 -1.57 -13.43 0.76
C THR A 189 -0.49 -12.35 0.69
N HIS A 190 0.69 -12.72 0.19
CA HIS A 190 1.82 -11.83 -0.03
C HIS A 190 1.94 -11.54 -1.53
N CYS A 191 1.84 -10.26 -1.91
CA CYS A 191 1.97 -9.77 -3.28
C CYS A 191 3.21 -8.89 -3.40
N THR A 192 4.14 -9.25 -4.29
CA THR A 192 5.40 -8.52 -4.50
C THR A 192 5.59 -8.09 -5.95
N ILE A 193 6.36 -7.02 -6.14
CA ILE A 193 6.90 -6.63 -7.45
C ILE A 193 8.28 -5.97 -7.28
N GLU A 194 9.22 -6.34 -8.12
CA GLU A 194 10.48 -5.62 -8.26
C GLU A 194 10.42 -4.78 -9.54
N PHE A 195 10.87 -3.53 -9.48
CA PHE A 195 10.87 -2.64 -10.63
C PHE A 195 12.15 -2.80 -11.44
N LEU A 196 12.02 -2.69 -12.77
CA LEU A 196 13.17 -2.54 -13.66
C LEU A 196 13.51 -1.06 -13.81
N ASP A 197 14.79 -0.78 -14.06
CA ASP A 197 15.27 0.53 -14.46
C ASP A 197 15.07 0.80 -15.96
N ASP A 198 15.51 1.96 -16.45
CA ASP A 198 15.38 2.35 -17.86
C ASP A 198 16.21 1.47 -18.83
N THR A 199 17.14 0.64 -18.31
CA THR A 199 17.92 -0.33 -19.09
C THR A 199 17.27 -1.72 -19.15
N GLY A 200 16.29 -1.99 -18.28
CA GLY A 200 15.65 -3.28 -18.11
C GLY A 200 16.38 -4.22 -17.14
N GLU A 201 17.40 -3.73 -16.43
CA GLU A 201 17.96 -4.40 -15.25
C GLU A 201 17.06 -4.12 -14.04
N PHE A 202 17.16 -4.92 -12.98
CA PHE A 202 16.41 -4.63 -11.75
C PHE A 202 16.91 -3.31 -11.15
N ALA A 203 16.02 -2.31 -11.08
CA ALA A 203 16.23 -1.22 -10.15
C ALA A 203 16.23 -1.84 -8.75
N ALA A 204 17.05 -1.31 -7.84
CA ALA A 204 16.92 -1.63 -6.43
C ALA A 204 15.68 -0.91 -5.83
N ALA A 205 14.52 -0.98 -6.49
CA ALA A 205 13.26 -0.43 -6.04
C ALA A 205 12.11 -1.41 -6.32
N GLY A 206 11.14 -1.49 -5.42
CA GLY A 206 10.08 -2.51 -5.47
C GLY A 206 9.17 -2.45 -4.25
N GLU A 207 8.16 -3.31 -4.24
CA GLU A 207 7.05 -3.25 -3.30
C GLU A 207 6.66 -4.64 -2.76
N SER A 208 6.22 -4.66 -1.50
CA SER A 208 5.64 -5.82 -0.83
C SER A 208 4.31 -5.40 -0.18
N HIS A 209 3.26 -6.15 -0.47
CA HIS A 209 1.94 -6.04 0.14
C HIS A 209 1.55 -7.36 0.77
N TYR A 210 1.32 -7.39 2.09
CA TYR A 210 0.87 -8.57 2.80
C TYR A 210 -0.52 -8.37 3.40
N LEU A 211 -1.41 -9.34 3.19
CA LEU A 211 -2.82 -9.23 3.59
C LEU A 211 -3.28 -10.49 4.33
N ARG A 212 -3.69 -10.35 5.60
CA ARG A 212 -4.21 -11.43 6.45
C ARG A 212 -5.32 -10.89 7.35
N GLY A 213 -6.42 -11.62 7.53
CA GLY A 213 -7.55 -11.21 8.38
C GLY A 213 -8.06 -9.79 8.07
N ASN A 214 -7.92 -8.86 9.02
CA ASN A 214 -8.22 -7.43 8.88
C ASN A 214 -6.98 -6.54 8.64
N GLY A 215 -5.78 -7.10 8.55
CA GLY A 215 -4.53 -6.37 8.41
C GLY A 215 -4.02 -6.34 6.97
N TRP A 216 -3.50 -5.18 6.57
CA TRP A 216 -2.78 -5.00 5.31
C TRP A 216 -1.48 -4.24 5.57
N ILE A 217 -0.34 -4.91 5.42
CA ILE A 217 0.98 -4.26 5.40
C ILE A 217 1.29 -3.91 3.95
N SER A 218 1.79 -2.70 3.73
CA SER A 218 2.30 -2.24 2.43
C SER A 218 3.67 -1.60 2.61
N SER A 219 4.58 -1.85 1.70
CA SER A 219 5.92 -1.28 1.71
C SER A 219 6.46 -1.02 0.31
N TYR A 220 7.23 0.05 0.17
CA TYR A 220 8.07 0.39 -0.98
C TYR A 220 9.47 0.71 -0.50
N TRP A 221 10.47 0.07 -1.08
CA TRP A 221 11.88 0.30 -0.77
C TRP A 221 12.64 0.85 -1.98
N THR A 222 13.74 1.56 -1.72
CA THR A 222 14.66 2.05 -2.76
C THR A 222 16.13 1.95 -2.33
N GLN A 223 16.99 1.62 -3.31
CA GLN A 223 18.43 1.43 -3.20
C GLN A 223 18.89 0.46 -2.10
N ILE A 224 18.00 -0.42 -1.64
CA ILE A 224 18.24 -1.32 -0.51
C ILE A 224 17.29 -2.52 -0.56
N ASP A 225 17.80 -3.70 -0.21
CA ASP A 225 17.02 -4.92 0.01
C ASP A 225 16.96 -5.16 1.53
N PHE A 226 15.73 -5.18 2.07
CA PHE A 226 15.47 -5.54 3.46
C PHE A 226 14.66 -6.83 3.55
N SER A 227 15.34 -7.93 3.24
CA SER A 227 14.90 -9.26 3.65
C SER A 227 14.46 -9.28 5.13
N GLY A 228 13.28 -9.83 5.40
CA GLY A 228 12.70 -9.90 6.73
C GLY A 228 11.86 -8.69 7.15
N TYR A 229 11.78 -7.61 6.36
CA TYR A 229 11.07 -6.39 6.76
C TYR A 229 9.57 -6.63 6.96
N THR A 230 8.91 -7.19 5.95
CA THR A 230 7.49 -7.50 6.02
C THR A 230 7.25 -8.65 7.00
N GLU A 231 8.15 -9.63 7.07
CA GLU A 231 8.07 -10.79 7.96
C GLU A 231 8.17 -10.43 9.45
N ASP A 232 8.99 -9.43 9.81
CA ASP A 232 9.09 -8.93 11.19
C ASP A 232 7.81 -8.21 11.63
N ILE A 233 7.24 -7.37 10.76
CA ILE A 233 5.94 -6.72 11.02
C ILE A 233 4.85 -7.79 11.15
N ILE A 234 4.82 -8.82 10.29
CA ILE A 234 3.87 -9.94 10.44
C ILE A 234 4.06 -10.65 11.78
N GLY A 235 5.29 -10.97 12.15
CA GLY A 235 5.64 -11.64 13.40
C GLY A 235 5.34 -10.82 14.66
N THR A 236 5.26 -9.49 14.53
CA THR A 236 4.93 -8.56 15.62
C THR A 236 3.42 -8.35 15.76
N LEU A 237 2.70 -8.15 14.65
CA LEU A 237 1.27 -7.81 14.68
C LEU A 237 0.33 -9.01 14.90
N TRP A 238 0.74 -10.24 14.54
CA TRP A 238 -0.03 -11.48 14.74
C TRP A 238 0.61 -12.41 15.81
N ALA A 239 1.22 -11.84 16.85
CA ALA A 239 1.90 -12.53 17.94
C ALA A 239 0.97 -13.15 19.01
#